data_AF-A0A7Y3CGP8-F1
#
_entry.id   AF-A0A7Y3CGP8-F1
#
_cell.length_a   1.000
_cell.length_b   1.000
_cell.length_c   1.000
_cell.angle_alpha   90.00
_cell.angle_beta   90.00
_cell.angle_gamma   90.00
#
_symmetry.space_group_name_H-M   'P 1'
#
loop_
_entity.id
_entity.type
_entity.pdbx_description
1 polymer ?
#
loop_
_entity_poly.entity_id
_entity_poly.type
_entity_poly.pdbx_seq_one_letter_code
_entity_poly.pdbx_strand_id
1 'polypeptide(L)'
;MDPAALDQVRLNFNPTGIAIINGAIGLMMLGVALELKIEDFKRIISSPKAPAIGLVAQFILLPAFTFLLVSIIRPFPSMALGMMLVAACPGGNLSNIVTYLAKGNCAVSISMTAVSTIFAIFMTPLNISFWGSMNSGTASILKQVS
;
A
#
# COMPACT_ATOMS: atom_id res chain seq x y z
N MET A 1 3.22 -27.59 7.83
CA MET A 1 4.27 -26.55 7.99
C MET A 1 4.20 -26.10 9.43
N ASP A 2 5.31 -26.18 10.16
CA ASP A 2 5.32 -25.89 11.59
C ASP A 2 5.05 -24.39 11.82
N PRO A 3 3.96 -23.99 12.50
CA PRO A 3 3.53 -22.60 12.69
C PRO A 3 4.62 -21.65 13.22
N ALA A 4 5.52 -22.18 14.06
CA ALA A 4 6.59 -21.40 14.68
C ALA A 4 7.81 -21.21 13.77
N ALA A 5 7.97 -22.01 12.72
CA ALA A 5 9.18 -21.97 11.89
C ALA A 5 9.24 -20.72 11.00
N LEU A 6 8.10 -20.20 10.52
CA LEU A 6 8.04 -19.01 9.65
C LEU A 6 8.39 -17.72 10.38
N ASP A 7 7.88 -17.53 11.61
CA ASP A 7 8.18 -16.36 12.44
C ASP A 7 9.62 -16.37 12.98
N GLN A 8 10.28 -17.53 12.96
CA GLN A 8 11.68 -17.71 13.32
C GLN A 8 12.64 -17.49 12.15
N VAL A 9 12.14 -17.37 10.91
CA VAL A 9 12.99 -17.09 9.75
C VAL A 9 13.58 -15.68 9.89
N ARG A 10 14.87 -15.62 10.23
CA ARG A 10 15.65 -14.39 10.21
C ARG A 10 16.16 -14.17 8.80
N LEU A 11 15.54 -13.24 8.07
CA LEU A 11 16.07 -12.75 6.82
C LEU A 11 17.37 -11.99 7.10
N ASN A 12 18.50 -12.57 6.68
CA ASN A 12 19.81 -11.93 6.80
C ASN A 12 20.00 -10.97 5.64
N PHE A 13 19.65 -9.71 5.86
CA PHE A 13 19.82 -8.67 4.86
C PHE A 13 21.26 -8.16 4.89
N ASN A 14 22.02 -8.48 3.84
CA ASN A 14 23.32 -7.87 3.60
C ASN A 14 23.16 -6.33 3.50
N PRO A 15 23.97 -5.52 4.22
CA PRO A 15 23.91 -4.05 4.12
C PRO A 15 23.97 -3.53 2.68
N THR A 16 24.77 -4.15 1.81
CA THR A 16 24.83 -3.82 0.37
C THR A 16 23.50 -4.13 -0.31
N GLY A 17 22.85 -5.25 0.02
CA GLY A 17 21.53 -5.61 -0.51
C GLY A 17 20.44 -4.62 -0.10
N ILE A 18 20.43 -4.18 1.16
CA ILE A 18 19.50 -3.13 1.64
C ILE A 18 19.73 -1.83 0.86
N ALA A 19 20.98 -1.42 0.69
CA ALA A 19 21.31 -0.21 -0.07
C ALA A 19 20.82 -0.29 -1.52
N ILE A 20 20.98 -1.45 -2.17
CA ILE A 20 20.48 -1.68 -3.54
C ILE A 20 18.95 -1.61 -3.57
N ILE A 21 18.24 -2.26 -2.65
CA ILE A 21 16.77 -2.25 -2.59
C ILE A 21 16.26 -0.83 -2.35
N ASN A 22 16.83 -0.11 -1.39
CA ASN A 22 16.43 1.27 -1.09
C ASN A 22 16.73 2.20 -2.28
N GLY A 23 17.87 2.02 -2.95
CA GLY A 23 18.20 2.75 -4.16
C GLY A 23 17.22 2.46 -5.30
N ALA A 24 16.84 1.20 -5.50
CA ALA A 24 15.86 0.80 -6.50
C ALA A 24 14.47 1.39 -6.21
N ILE A 25 14.00 1.32 -4.95
CA ILE A 25 12.73 1.94 -4.54
C ILE A 25 12.78 3.45 -4.72
N GLY A 26 13.88 4.10 -4.34
CA GLY A 26 14.09 5.53 -4.55
C GLY A 26 14.02 5.91 -6.04
N LEU A 27 14.67 5.16 -6.92
CA LEU A 27 14.63 5.36 -8.36
C LEU A 27 13.21 5.15 -8.92
N MET A 28 12.50 4.12 -8.46
CA MET A 28 11.12 3.87 -8.86
C MET A 28 10.19 5.02 -8.43
N MET A 29 10.32 5.51 -7.21
CA MET A 29 9.55 6.66 -6.71
C MET A 29 9.90 7.95 -7.42
N LEU A 30 11.17 8.15 -7.79
CA LEU A 30 11.59 9.26 -8.66
C LEU A 30 10.93 9.16 -10.04
N GLY A 31 10.88 7.97 -10.63
CA GLY A 31 10.17 7.73 -11.90
C GLY A 31 8.70 8.11 -11.81
N VAL A 32 8.00 7.69 -10.74
CA VAL A 32 6.63 8.13 -10.46
C VAL A 32 6.53 9.65 -10.35
N ALA A 33 7.45 10.30 -9.63
CA ALA A 33 7.45 11.75 -9.46
C ALA A 33 7.66 12.51 -10.78
N LEU A 34 8.50 12.01 -11.69
CA LEU A 34 8.74 12.60 -13.01
C LEU A 34 7.53 12.50 -13.96
N GLU A 35 6.64 11.53 -13.74
CA GLU A 35 5.40 11.38 -14.51
C GLU A 35 4.28 12.34 -14.05
N LEU A 36 4.38 12.89 -12.84
CA LEU A 36 3.35 13.77 -12.26
C LEU A 36 3.32 15.12 -12.96
N LYS A 37 2.14 15.51 -13.46
CA LYS A 37 1.92 16.83 -14.05
C LYS A 37 1.02 17.67 -13.15
N ILE A 38 1.22 18.99 -13.17
CA ILE A 38 0.34 19.95 -12.48
C ILE A 38 -1.12 19.80 -12.94
N GLU A 39 -1.32 19.43 -14.22
CA GLU A 39 -2.62 19.16 -14.81
C GLU A 39 -3.38 18.02 -14.14
N ASP A 40 -2.67 17.01 -13.63
CA ASP A 40 -3.27 15.88 -12.92
C ASP A 40 -3.96 16.39 -11.66
N PHE A 41 -3.26 17.21 -10.86
CA PHE A 41 -3.80 17.87 -9.67
C PHE A 41 -5.02 18.73 -9.96
N LYS A 42 -4.99 19.50 -11.06
CA LYS A 42 -6.13 20.32 -11.49
C LYS A 42 -7.34 19.46 -11.86
N ARG A 43 -7.13 18.29 -12.49
CA ARG A 43 -8.20 17.37 -12.87
C ARG A 43 -8.94 16.82 -11.66
N ILE A 44 -8.24 16.55 -10.55
CA ILE A 44 -8.90 16.10 -9.31
C ILE A 44 -9.86 17.16 -8.77
N ILE A 45 -9.46 18.43 -8.75
CA ILE A 45 -10.31 19.53 -8.28
C ILE A 45 -11.50 19.73 -9.23
N SER A 46 -11.26 19.62 -10.53
CA SER A 46 -12.28 19.85 -11.56
C SER A 46 -13.29 18.69 -11.66
N SER A 47 -12.91 17.48 -11.28
CA SER A 47 -13.75 16.27 -11.37
C SER A 47 -13.45 15.30 -10.22
N PRO A 48 -13.84 15.66 -8.97
CA PRO A 48 -13.38 14.96 -7.77
C PRO A 48 -14.06 13.60 -7.56
N LYS A 49 -15.20 13.34 -8.22
CA LYS A 49 -16.01 12.13 -7.97
C LYS A 49 -15.20 10.84 -8.17
N ALA A 50 -14.52 10.70 -9.31
CA ALA A 50 -13.78 9.48 -9.61
C ALA A 50 -12.54 9.28 -8.70
N PRO A 51 -11.67 10.29 -8.48
CA PRO A 51 -10.58 10.18 -7.51
C PRO A 51 -11.05 9.91 -6.08
N ALA A 52 -12.14 10.54 -5.62
CA ALA A 52 -12.68 10.33 -4.29
C ALA A 52 -13.15 8.88 -4.09
N ILE A 53 -13.89 8.32 -5.05
CA ILE A 53 -14.29 6.91 -5.04
C ILE A 53 -13.05 6.01 -5.01
N GLY A 54 -12.04 6.31 -5.83
CA GLY A 54 -10.78 5.57 -5.86
C GLY A 54 -10.02 5.59 -4.53
N LEU A 55 -9.94 6.75 -3.86
CA LEU A 55 -9.28 6.89 -2.56
C LEU A 55 -10.02 6.14 -1.45
N VAL A 56 -11.35 6.21 -1.43
CA VAL A 56 -12.18 5.44 -0.49
C VAL A 56 -11.99 3.95 -0.72
N ALA A 57 -11.99 3.50 -1.99
CA ALA A 57 -11.74 2.11 -2.31
C ALA A 57 -10.33 1.66 -1.87
N GLN A 58 -9.30 2.47 -2.16
CA GLN A 58 -7.89 2.15 -1.87
C GLN A 58 -7.58 2.13 -0.37
N PHE A 59 -7.97 3.16 0.38
CA PHE A 59 -7.51 3.34 1.77
C PHE A 59 -8.54 2.97 2.82
N ILE A 60 -9.78 2.64 2.44
CA ILE A 60 -10.82 2.23 3.39
C ILE A 60 -11.31 0.83 3.03
N LEU A 61 -11.86 0.64 1.82
CA LEU A 61 -12.49 -0.63 1.46
C LEU A 61 -11.48 -1.77 1.35
N LEU A 62 -10.33 -1.54 0.69
CA LEU A 62 -9.31 -2.58 0.52
C LEU A 62 -8.66 -3.01 1.85
N PRO A 63 -8.23 -2.10 2.76
CA PRO A 63 -7.78 -2.48 4.10
C PRO A 63 -8.84 -3.19 4.92
N ALA A 64 -10.10 -2.71 4.90
CA ALA A 64 -11.20 -3.35 5.61
C ALA A 64 -11.47 -4.77 5.11
N PHE A 65 -11.47 -4.95 3.78
CA PHE A 65 -11.61 -6.26 3.15
C PHE A 65 -10.45 -7.18 3.51
N THR A 66 -9.22 -6.66 3.50
CA THR A 66 -8.02 -7.42 3.88
C THR A 66 -8.07 -7.85 5.34
N PHE A 67 -8.51 -6.98 6.25
CA PHE A 67 -8.70 -7.34 7.65
C PHE A 67 -9.77 -8.42 7.84
N LEU A 68 -10.89 -8.32 7.13
CA LEU A 68 -11.94 -9.34 7.14
C LEU A 68 -11.40 -10.69 6.62
N LEU A 69 -10.65 -10.67 5.53
CA LEU A 69 -10.03 -11.85 4.94
C LEU A 69 -9.01 -12.50 5.89
N VAL A 70 -8.16 -11.71 6.55
CA VAL A 70 -7.24 -12.18 7.59
C VAL A 70 -8.01 -12.77 8.78
N SER A 71 -9.16 -12.21 9.16
CA SER A 71 -9.96 -12.71 10.28
C SER A 71 -10.61 -14.07 9.99
N ILE A 72 -10.92 -14.35 8.72
CA ILE A 72 -11.49 -15.62 8.26
C ILE A 72 -10.39 -16.67 8.04
N ILE A 73 -9.35 -16.32 7.27
CA ILE A 73 -8.26 -17.24 6.91
C ILE A 73 -7.36 -17.55 8.11
N ARG A 74 -7.24 -16.60 9.04
CA ARG A 74 -6.38 -16.66 10.24
C ARG A 74 -4.93 -17.03 9.89
N PRO A 75 -4.26 -16.27 9.00
CA PRO A 75 -2.84 -16.48 8.73
C PRO A 75 -1.99 -16.12 9.96
N PHE A 76 -0.70 -16.47 9.92
CA PHE A 76 0.23 -16.14 10.99
C PHE A 76 0.28 -14.63 11.26
N PRO A 77 0.46 -14.19 12.52
CA PRO A 77 0.44 -12.77 12.86
C PRO A 77 1.42 -11.90 12.05
N SER A 78 2.63 -12.39 11.76
CA SER A 78 3.60 -11.68 10.92
C SER A 78 3.10 -11.48 9.48
N MET A 79 2.52 -12.52 8.89
CA MET A 79 1.94 -12.51 7.55
C MET A 79 0.68 -11.65 7.50
N ALA A 80 -0.19 -11.75 8.51
CA ALA A 80 -1.38 -10.93 8.68
C ALA A 80 -1.02 -9.43 8.67
N LEU A 81 -0.01 -9.04 9.46
CA LEU A 81 0.46 -7.67 9.52
C LEU A 81 1.08 -7.23 8.17
N GLY A 82 1.83 -8.11 7.50
CA GLY A 82 2.35 -7.88 6.16
C GLY A 82 1.27 -7.67 5.11
N MET A 83 0.19 -8.47 5.14
CA MET A 83 -0.97 -8.30 4.26
C MET A 83 -1.67 -6.96 4.50
N MET A 84 -1.85 -6.56 5.76
CA MET A 84 -2.42 -5.25 6.10
C MET A 84 -1.53 -4.09 5.64
N LEU A 85 -0.21 -4.20 5.79
CA LEU A 85 0.76 -3.23 5.28
C LEU A 85 0.65 -3.08 3.77
N VAL A 86 0.59 -4.19 3.02
CA VAL A 86 0.43 -4.15 1.55
C VAL A 86 -0.89 -3.50 1.15
N ALA A 87 -1.99 -3.83 1.82
CA ALA A 87 -3.31 -3.25 1.54
C ALA A 87 -3.39 -1.75 1.86
N ALA A 88 -2.59 -1.28 2.82
CA ALA A 88 -2.54 0.12 3.22
C ALA A 88 -1.68 0.99 2.27
N CYS A 89 -0.86 0.38 1.41
CA CYS A 89 0.00 1.11 0.47
C CYS A 89 -0.80 1.76 -0.67
N PRO A 90 -0.29 2.87 -1.23
CA PRO A 90 -0.89 3.50 -2.42
C PRO A 90 -0.72 2.62 -3.67
N GLY A 91 -1.49 2.94 -4.71
CA GLY A 91 -1.33 2.34 -6.04
C GLY A 91 0.00 2.73 -6.69
N GLY A 92 0.50 1.88 -7.59
CA GLY A 92 1.72 2.10 -8.35
C GLY A 92 1.47 2.29 -9.87
N ASN A 93 2.53 2.61 -10.61
CA ASN A 93 2.49 2.87 -12.06
C ASN A 93 1.97 1.70 -12.91
N LEU A 94 2.11 0.45 -12.43
CA LEU A 94 1.53 -0.72 -13.10
C LEU A 94 0.02 -0.57 -13.30
N SER A 95 -0.69 0.10 -12.39
CA SER A 95 -2.13 0.36 -12.53
C SER A 95 -2.46 1.23 -13.74
N ASN A 96 -1.57 2.16 -14.13
CA ASN A 96 -1.74 3.01 -15.32
C ASN A 96 -1.64 2.17 -16.59
N ILE A 97 -0.67 1.24 -16.65
CA ILE A 97 -0.50 0.32 -17.77
C ILE A 97 -1.71 -0.61 -17.89
N VAL A 98 -2.16 -1.22 -16.78
CA VAL A 98 -3.34 -2.09 -16.80
C VAL A 98 -4.59 -1.31 -17.21
N THR A 99 -4.77 -0.08 -16.72
CA THR A 99 -5.89 0.77 -17.12
C THR A 99 -5.88 1.06 -18.62
N TYR A 100 -4.71 1.34 -19.19
CA TYR A 100 -4.54 1.54 -20.62
C TYR A 100 -4.91 0.28 -21.42
N LEU A 101 -4.39 -0.89 -21.02
CA LEU A 101 -4.70 -2.17 -21.67
C LEU A 101 -6.18 -2.54 -21.57
N ALA A 102 -6.82 -2.19 -20.45
CA ALA A 102 -8.25 -2.35 -20.23
C ALA A 102 -9.12 -1.33 -20.97
N LYS A 103 -8.53 -0.42 -21.77
CA LYS A 103 -9.22 0.71 -22.43
C LYS A 103 -9.98 1.61 -21.45
N GLY A 104 -9.49 1.70 -20.22
CA GLY A 104 -10.03 2.55 -19.17
C GLY A 104 -9.55 3.99 -19.27
N ASN A 105 -9.95 4.81 -18.29
CA ASN A 105 -9.56 6.21 -18.24
C ASN A 105 -8.18 6.37 -17.59
N CYS A 106 -7.12 6.34 -18.41
CA CYS A 106 -5.73 6.52 -17.95
C CYS A 106 -5.53 7.85 -17.22
N ALA A 107 -6.21 8.90 -17.66
CA ALA A 107 -6.16 10.22 -17.04
C ALA A 107 -6.61 10.17 -15.57
N VAL A 108 -7.65 9.40 -15.24
CA VAL A 108 -8.09 9.18 -13.85
C VAL A 108 -7.10 8.30 -13.08
N SER A 109 -6.57 7.25 -13.69
CA SER A 109 -5.58 6.36 -13.05
C SER A 109 -4.30 7.09 -12.64
N ILE A 110 -3.77 7.92 -13.55
CA ILE A 110 -2.56 8.72 -13.30
C ILE A 110 -2.83 9.74 -12.18
N SER A 111 -3.92 10.51 -12.29
CA SER A 111 -4.28 11.49 -11.26
C SER A 111 -4.57 10.83 -9.90
N MET A 112 -5.14 9.61 -9.88
CA MET A 112 -5.35 8.86 -8.64
C MET A 112 -4.02 8.40 -8.03
N THR A 113 -3.09 7.88 -8.85
CA THR A 113 -1.74 7.48 -8.39
C THR A 113 -1.03 8.66 -7.73
N ALA A 114 -1.12 9.85 -8.33
CA ALA A 114 -0.55 11.09 -7.77
C ALA A 114 -1.10 11.41 -6.38
N VAL A 115 -2.43 11.45 -6.23
CA VAL A 115 -3.07 11.84 -4.97
C VAL A 115 -2.90 10.76 -3.92
N SER A 116 -3.08 9.49 -4.28
CA SER A 116 -2.93 8.39 -3.34
C SER A 116 -1.51 8.32 -2.77
N THR A 117 -0.49 8.62 -3.56
CA THR A 117 0.90 8.71 -3.09
C THR A 117 1.08 9.80 -2.02
N ILE A 118 0.44 10.97 -2.19
CA ILE A 118 0.48 12.04 -1.17
C ILE A 118 -0.28 11.61 0.08
N PHE A 119 -1.49 11.07 -0.08
CA PHE A 119 -2.31 10.61 1.04
C PHE A 119 -1.68 9.45 1.81
N ALA A 120 -0.89 8.61 1.15
CA ALA A 120 -0.21 7.46 1.75
C ALA A 120 0.74 7.85 2.90
N ILE A 121 1.30 9.06 2.88
CA ILE A 121 2.16 9.57 3.98
C ILE A 121 1.41 9.47 5.32
N PHE A 122 0.11 9.72 5.33
CA PHE A 122 -0.73 9.67 6.52
C PHE A 122 -1.59 8.40 6.59
N MET A 123 -2.18 8.01 5.47
CA MET A 123 -3.15 6.91 5.42
C MET A 123 -2.51 5.54 5.60
N THR A 124 -1.27 5.33 5.14
CA THR A 124 -0.57 4.04 5.32
C THR A 124 -0.30 3.74 6.80
N PRO A 125 0.39 4.62 7.57
CA PRO A 125 0.64 4.36 8.98
C PRO A 125 -0.65 4.33 9.81
N LEU A 126 -1.64 5.16 9.47
CA LEU A 126 -2.95 5.17 10.14
C LEU A 126 -3.67 3.83 9.96
N ASN A 127 -3.78 3.34 8.73
CA ASN A 127 -4.44 2.06 8.45
C ASN A 127 -3.74 0.89 9.17
N ILE A 128 -2.40 0.84 9.13
CA ILE A 128 -1.66 -0.24 9.82
C ILE A 128 -1.88 -0.18 11.32
N SER A 129 -1.83 1.01 11.92
CA SER A 129 -2.03 1.19 13.36
C SER A 129 -3.46 0.80 13.77
N PHE A 130 -4.45 1.19 12.97
CA PHE A 130 -5.85 0.89 13.22
C PHE A 130 -6.17 -0.59 13.03
N TRP A 131 -5.96 -1.15 11.83
CA TRP A 131 -6.30 -2.54 11.53
C TRP A 131 -5.38 -3.54 12.24
N GLY A 132 -4.09 -3.21 12.38
CA GLY A 132 -3.11 -4.06 13.05
C GLY A 132 -3.31 -4.13 14.56
N SER A 133 -3.90 -3.13 15.20
CA SER A 133 -4.21 -3.17 16.63
C SER A 133 -5.48 -3.95 16.98
N MET A 134 -6.40 -4.14 16.02
CA MET A 134 -7.68 -4.83 16.24
C MET A 134 -7.55 -6.36 16.33
N ASN A 135 -6.46 -6.94 15.86
CA ASN A 135 -6.18 -8.37 16.03
C ASN A 135 -5.09 -8.56 17.10
N SER A 136 -5.39 -9.35 18.13
CA SER A 136 -4.49 -9.54 19.28
C SER A 136 -3.12 -10.12 18.90
N GLY A 137 -3.06 -10.92 17.84
CA GLY A 137 -1.81 -11.47 17.32
C GLY A 137 -0.95 -10.42 16.62
N THR A 138 -1.55 -9.55 15.80
CA THR A 138 -0.81 -8.48 15.10
C THR A 138 -0.47 -7.32 16.03
N ALA A 139 -1.30 -7.06 17.05
CA ALA A 139 -1.09 -5.98 18.00
C ALA A 139 0.16 -6.16 18.86
N SER A 140 0.52 -7.40 19.20
CA SER A 140 1.75 -7.69 19.96
C SER A 140 3.00 -7.40 19.12
N ILE A 141 2.98 -7.75 17.84
CA ILE A 141 4.06 -7.45 16.88
C ILE A 141 4.15 -5.95 16.65
N LEU A 142 3.01 -5.29 16.42
CA LEU A 142 2.96 -3.84 16.17
C LEU A 142 3.62 -3.06 17.32
N LYS A 143 3.31 -3.40 18.58
CA LYS A 143 3.92 -2.77 19.77
C LYS A 143 5.44 -2.98 19.91
N GLN A 144 6.01 -4.01 19.28
CA GLN A 144 7.46 -4.23 19.32
C GLN A 144 8.22 -3.37 18.30
N VAL A 145 7.54 -2.91 17.25
CA VAL A 145 8.15 -2.20 16.11
C VAL A 145 7.72 -0.74 15.99
N SER A 146 6.78 -0.28 16.83
CA SER A 146 6.37 1.12 16.97
C SER A 146 7.05 1.76 18.17
#